data_AF-A0A355KGD4-F1
#
_entry.id   AF-A0A355KGD4-F1
#
_cell.length_a   1.000
_cell.length_b   1.000
_cell.length_c   1.000
_cell.angle_alpha   90.00
_cell.angle_beta   90.00
_cell.angle_gamma   90.00
#
_symmetry.space_group_name_H-M   'P 1'
#
loop_
_entity.id
_entity.type
_entity.pdbx_description
1 polymer ?
#
loop_
_entity_poly.entity_id
_entity_poly.type
_entity_poly.pdbx_seq_one_letter_code
_entity_poly.pdbx_strand_id
1 'polypeptide(L)'
;HWTRQQAIDYLAETTGQSPEAMAQEVDRYAVWPGQAAAYWVGAQRILDLRERSQRVLGPDFDLAEFHAVVLGGGPRPLSLLERDVERWYISKVDLSN
;
A
#
# COMPACT_ATOMS: atom_id res chain seq x y z
N HIS A 1 7.00 -2.90 24.55
CA HIS A 1 6.11 -1.73 24.38
C HIS A 1 6.95 -0.48 24.34
N TRP A 2 6.63 0.46 23.45
CA TRP A 2 7.30 1.75 23.37
C TRP A 2 6.59 2.77 24.26
N THR A 3 7.35 3.64 24.91
CA THR A 3 6.81 4.83 25.58
C THR A 3 6.51 5.93 24.56
N ARG A 4 5.69 6.91 24.96
CA ARG A 4 5.41 8.10 24.13
C ARG A 4 6.69 8.82 23.72
N GLN A 5 7.62 9.02 24.66
CA GLN A 5 8.87 9.74 24.37
C GLN A 5 9.74 8.98 23.37
N GLN A 6 9.89 7.65 23.52
CA GLN A 6 10.63 6.83 22.56
C GLN A 6 10.07 6.92 21.14
N ALA A 7 8.74 6.98 20.98
CA ALA A 7 8.12 7.15 19.67
C ALA A 7 8.38 8.54 19.08
N ILE A 8 8.37 9.60 19.90
CA ILE A 8 8.66 10.97 19.47
C ILE A 8 10.12 11.07 19.00
N ASP A 9 11.05 10.61 19.82
CA ASP A 9 12.49 10.68 19.54
C ASP A 9 12.82 9.95 18.24
N TYR A 10 12.31 8.72 18.09
CA TYR A 10 12.50 7.94 16.87
C TYR A 10 11.97 8.63 15.62
N LEU A 11 10.76 9.19 15.67
CA LEU A 11 10.18 9.87 14.52
C LEU A 11 10.94 11.17 14.19
N ALA A 12 11.38 11.93 15.19
CA ALA A 12 12.15 13.15 14.98
C ALA A 12 13.51 12.84 14.33
N GLU A 13 14.22 11.83 14.85
CA GLU A 13 15.50 11.36 14.30
C GLU A 13 15.36 10.82 12.87
N THR A 14 14.31 10.04 12.60
CA THR A 14 14.12 9.39 11.30
C THR A 14 13.65 10.36 10.22
N THR A 15 12.78 11.31 10.58
CA THR A 15 12.15 12.21 9.59
C THR A 15 12.83 13.59 9.50
N GLY A 16 13.67 13.94 10.48
CA GLY A 16 14.27 15.27 10.60
C GLY A 16 13.26 16.36 11.02
N GLN A 17 12.05 15.99 11.43
CA GLN A 17 11.04 16.93 11.89
C GLN A 17 11.22 17.30 13.37
N SER A 18 10.69 18.46 13.75
CA SER A 18 10.76 18.95 15.13
C SER A 18 10.07 17.98 16.10
N PRO A 19 10.59 17.80 17.33
CA PRO A 19 9.94 17.00 18.37
C PRO A 19 8.48 17.39 18.63
N GLU A 20 8.15 18.68 18.55
CA GLU A 20 6.79 19.20 18.76
C GLU A 20 5.81 18.69 17.69
N ALA A 21 6.24 18.63 16.43
CA ALA A 21 5.43 18.07 15.33
C ALA A 21 5.26 16.55 15.51
N MET A 22 6.31 15.84 15.89
CA MET A 22 6.25 14.39 16.10
C MET A 22 5.42 14.01 17.34
N ALA A 23 5.40 14.86 18.37
CA ALA A 23 4.51 14.71 19.51
C ALA A 23 3.03 14.71 19.08
N GLN A 24 2.63 15.61 18.19
CA GLN A 24 1.24 15.66 17.67
C GLN A 24 0.89 14.39 16.89
N GLU A 25 1.81 13.90 16.08
CA GLU A 25 1.63 12.64 15.33
C GLU A 25 1.53 11.43 16.25
N VAL A 26 2.41 11.31 17.26
CA VAL A 26 2.35 10.21 18.24
C VAL A 26 1.02 10.23 19.02
N ASP A 27 0.55 11.40 19.43
CA ASP A 27 -0.74 11.53 20.10
C ASP A 27 -1.90 11.11 19.20
N ARG A 28 -1.83 11.48 17.90
CA ARG A 28 -2.79 11.03 16.89
C ARG A 28 -2.79 9.51 16.73
N TYR A 29 -1.62 8.87 16.76
CA TYR A 29 -1.49 7.41 16.61
C TYR A 29 -2.03 6.66 17.83
N ALA A 30 -1.90 7.25 19.02
CA ALA A 30 -2.43 6.67 20.26
C ALA A 30 -3.97 6.65 20.28
N VAL A 31 -4.62 7.69 19.74
CA VAL A 31 -6.10 7.78 19.67
C VAL A 31 -6.67 7.02 18.48
N TRP A 32 -5.94 6.94 17.37
CA TRP A 32 -6.37 6.23 16.15
C TRP A 32 -5.37 5.15 15.73
N PRO A 33 -5.32 4.02 16.47
CA PRO A 33 -4.37 2.96 16.20
C PRO A 33 -4.55 2.36 14.80
N GLY A 34 -3.43 2.09 14.13
CA GLY A 34 -3.40 1.48 12.79
C GLY A 34 -3.57 2.44 11.61
N GLN A 35 -4.08 3.66 11.82
CA GLN A 35 -4.32 4.62 10.73
C GLN A 35 -3.02 5.00 10.01
N ALA A 36 -1.94 5.28 10.75
CA ALA A 36 -0.66 5.65 10.17
C ALA A 36 0.00 4.49 9.39
N ALA A 37 -0.24 3.24 9.80
CA ALA A 37 0.27 2.07 9.10
C ALA A 37 -0.44 1.84 7.76
N ALA A 38 -1.71 2.29 7.63
CA ALA A 38 -2.51 2.06 6.43
C ALA A 38 -1.90 2.68 5.16
N TYR A 39 -1.21 3.83 5.27
CA TYR A 39 -0.54 4.47 4.14
C TYR A 39 0.50 3.53 3.52
N TRP A 40 1.40 3.00 4.35
CA TRP A 40 2.47 2.13 3.88
C TRP A 40 1.94 0.77 3.44
N VAL A 41 1.04 0.16 4.23
CA VAL A 41 0.46 -1.16 3.91
C VAL A 41 -0.29 -1.13 2.58
N GLY A 42 -1.11 -0.09 2.34
CA GLY A 42 -1.84 0.07 1.09
C GLY A 42 -0.91 0.28 -0.11
N ALA A 43 0.07 1.18 0.03
CA ALA A 43 1.03 1.47 -1.04
C ALA A 43 1.87 0.24 -1.40
N GLN A 44 2.44 -0.46 -0.41
CA GLN A 44 3.21 -1.68 -0.63
C GLN A 44 2.38 -2.74 -1.34
N ARG A 45 1.12 -2.93 -0.92
CA ARG A 45 0.27 -3.94 -1.54
C ARG A 45 0.01 -3.67 -3.02
N ILE A 46 -0.19 -2.40 -3.40
CA ILE A 46 -0.38 -2.00 -4.80
C ILE A 46 0.91 -2.23 -5.60
N LEU A 47 2.08 -1.93 -5.03
CA LEU A 47 3.38 -2.16 -5.67
C LEU A 47 3.63 -3.66 -5.87
N ASP A 48 3.38 -4.49 -4.87
CA ASP A 48 3.52 -5.95 -4.95
C ASP A 48 2.63 -6.55 -6.05
N LEU A 49 1.38 -6.08 -6.15
CA LEU A 49 0.44 -6.51 -7.18
C LEU A 49 0.90 -6.11 -8.59
N ARG A 50 1.49 -4.90 -8.73
CA ARG A 50 2.09 -4.45 -9.98
C ARG A 50 3.25 -5.35 -10.38
N GLU A 51 4.18 -5.60 -9.46
CA GLU A 51 5.35 -6.44 -9.74
C GLU A 51 4.95 -7.87 -10.11
N ARG A 52 3.98 -8.45 -9.39
CA ARG A 52 3.42 -9.76 -9.72
C ARG A 52 2.77 -9.77 -11.11
N SER A 53 2.00 -8.75 -11.45
CA SER A 53 1.36 -8.64 -12.77
C SER A 53 2.40 -8.54 -13.90
N GLN A 54 3.46 -7.75 -13.69
CA GLN A 54 4.59 -7.65 -14.62
C GLN A 54 5.30 -9.00 -14.81
N ARG A 55 5.50 -9.77 -13.71
CA ARG A 55 6.10 -11.10 -13.78
C ARG A 55 5.22 -12.11 -14.52
N VAL A 56 3.90 -12.04 -14.36
CA VAL A 56 2.95 -12.98 -14.99
C VAL A 56 2.73 -12.68 -16.46
N LEU A 57 2.56 -11.41 -16.83
CA LEU A 57 2.22 -11.01 -18.20
C LEU A 57 3.45 -10.73 -19.07
N GLY A 58 4.61 -10.46 -18.47
CA GLY A 58 5.84 -10.19 -19.22
C GLY A 58 5.66 -9.06 -20.24
N PRO A 59 5.95 -9.28 -21.54
CA PRO A 59 5.75 -8.28 -22.59
C PRO A 59 4.30 -7.79 -22.76
N ASP A 60 3.31 -8.59 -22.36
CA ASP A 60 1.89 -8.26 -22.50
C ASP A 60 1.36 -7.40 -21.33
N PHE A 61 2.22 -7.04 -20.38
CA PHE A 61 1.85 -6.14 -19.28
C PHE A 61 1.61 -4.71 -19.79
N ASP A 62 0.40 -4.20 -19.57
CA ASP A 62 0.04 -2.80 -19.81
C ASP A 62 -0.21 -2.07 -18.48
N LEU A 63 0.52 -0.96 -18.26
CA LEU A 63 0.41 -0.14 -17.07
C LEU A 63 -0.93 0.63 -16.98
N ALA A 64 -1.45 1.09 -18.11
CA ALA A 64 -2.73 1.78 -18.17
C ALA A 64 -3.87 0.82 -17.83
N GLU A 65 -3.83 -0.42 -18.33
CA GLU A 65 -4.81 -1.45 -17.93
C GLU A 65 -4.71 -1.76 -16.43
N PHE A 66 -3.50 -1.94 -15.88
CA PHE A 66 -3.31 -2.14 -14.44
C PHE A 66 -3.94 -1.00 -13.62
N HIS A 67 -3.68 0.26 -13.99
CA HIS A 67 -4.29 1.41 -13.32
C HIS A 67 -5.82 1.43 -13.45
N ALA A 68 -6.36 1.06 -14.60
CA ALA A 68 -7.81 0.98 -14.81
C ALA A 68 -8.45 -0.06 -13.85
N VAL A 69 -7.80 -1.21 -13.65
CA VAL A 69 -8.27 -2.23 -12.69
C VAL A 69 -8.19 -1.72 -11.25
N VAL A 70 -7.08 -1.06 -10.88
CA VAL A 70 -6.87 -0.54 -9.51
C VAL A 70 -7.89 0.54 -9.16
N LEU A 71 -8.19 1.45 -10.08
CA LEU A 71 -9.03 2.62 -9.84
C LEU A 71 -10.51 2.38 -10.15
N GLY A 72 -10.83 1.48 -11.09
CA GLY A 72 -12.17 1.35 -11.67
C GLY A 72 -13.26 0.92 -10.70
N GLY A 73 -12.91 0.22 -9.62
CA GLY A 73 -13.86 -0.19 -8.59
C GLY A 73 -14.00 0.78 -7.41
N GLY A 74 -13.30 1.92 -7.42
CA GLY A 74 -13.32 2.89 -6.32
C GLY A 74 -12.71 2.39 -4.99
N PRO A 75 -12.84 3.17 -3.91
CA PRO A 75 -12.25 2.84 -2.61
C PRO A 75 -12.88 1.58 -2.01
N ARG A 76 -12.08 0.52 -1.85
CA ARG A 76 -12.52 -0.79 -1.38
C ARG A 76 -11.41 -1.49 -0.57
N PRO A 77 -11.72 -2.52 0.23
CA PRO A 77 -10.71 -3.32 0.91
C PRO A 77 -9.64 -3.87 -0.04
N LEU A 78 -8.39 -3.93 0.43
CA LEU A 78 -7.25 -4.44 -0.36
C LEU A 78 -7.49 -5.87 -0.89
N SER A 79 -8.18 -6.72 -0.14
CA SER A 79 -8.52 -8.08 -0.58
C SER A 79 -9.42 -8.13 -1.81
N LEU A 80 -10.30 -7.14 -2.02
CA LEU A 80 -11.10 -7.04 -3.24
C LEU A 80 -10.27 -6.52 -4.41
N LEU A 81 -9.41 -5.52 -4.16
CA LEU A 81 -8.48 -5.01 -5.15
C LEU A 81 -7.55 -6.13 -5.67
N GLU A 82 -6.98 -6.91 -4.76
CA GLU A 82 -6.15 -8.08 -5.09
C GLU A 82 -6.89 -9.03 -6.01
N ARG A 83 -8.10 -9.46 -5.63
CA ARG A 83 -8.91 -10.37 -6.45
C ARG A 83 -9.22 -9.80 -7.83
N ASP A 84 -9.37 -8.48 -7.96
CA ASP A 84 -9.67 -7.85 -9.25
C ASP A 84 -8.44 -7.84 -10.16
N VAL A 85 -7.25 -7.51 -9.61
CA VAL A 85 -5.98 -7.61 -10.32
C VAL A 85 -5.67 -9.05 -10.72
N GLU A 86 -5.89 -10.01 -9.81
CA GLU A 86 -5.67 -11.44 -10.11
C GLU A 86 -6.57 -11.92 -11.26
N ARG A 87 -7.86 -11.57 -11.25
CA ARG A 87 -8.76 -11.94 -12.35
C ARG A 87 -8.34 -11.32 -13.67
N TRP A 88 -7.89 -10.06 -13.66
CA TRP A 88 -7.45 -9.37 -14.87
C TRP A 88 -6.23 -10.05 -15.50
N TYR A 89 -5.13 -10.25 -14.77
CA TYR A 89 -3.95 -10.85 -15.40
C TYR A 89 -4.20 -12.33 -15.76
N ILE A 90 -5.01 -13.09 -15.01
CA ILE A 90 -5.36 -14.48 -15.36
C ILE A 90 -6.12 -14.52 -16.69
N SER A 91 -7.04 -13.58 -16.92
CA SER A 91 -7.80 -13.51 -18.19
C SER A 91 -6.93 -13.20 -19.42
N LYS A 92 -5.70 -12.72 -19.20
CA LYS A 92 -4.75 -12.32 -20.24
C LYS A 92 -3.67 -13.38 -20.49
N VAL A 93 -3.46 -14.29 -19.54
CA VAL A 93 -2.59 -15.45 -19.74
C VAL A 93 -3.33 -16.46 -20.61
N ASP A 94 -2.82 -16.69 -21.82
CA ASP A 94 -3.31 -17.76 -22.67
C ASP A 94 -2.95 -19.11 -22.04
N LEU A 95 -3.98 -19.87 -21.64
CA LEU A 95 -3.84 -21.22 -21.09
C LEU A 95 -3.87 -22.31 -22.16
N SER A 96 -3.87 -21.95 -23.45
CA SER A 96 -3.90 -22.92 -24.56
C SER A 96 -2.50 -23.44 -24.95
N ASN A 97 -1.86 -24.13 -24.01
CA ASN A 97 -0.79 -25.11 -24.28
C ASN A 97 -1.08 -26.43 -23.56
#